data_AF-A0A6A6VA69-F1
#
_entry.id   AF-A0A6A6VA69-F1
#
_cell.length_a   1.000
_cell.length_b   1.000
_cell.length_c   1.000
_cell.angle_alpha   90.00
_cell.angle_beta   90.00
_cell.angle_gamma   90.00
#
_symmetry.space_group_name_H-M   'P 1'
#
loop_
_entity.id
_entity.type
_entity.pdbx_description
1 polymer ?
#
loop_
_entity_poly.entity_id
_entity_poly.type
_entity_poly.pdbx_seq_one_letter_code
_entity_poly.pdbx_strand_id
1 'polypeptide(L)'
;MSEPDSKIQNKSANRASTRMSTYSAAPTLTPSVAPSHVSGASSTAGDPKAQEIKAWNAGFERLEDKRLSRQRYTPTEEQNDNLNKLALGAKLDRALSRRMSGQDAVFRPKVIKEKIEA
;
A
#
# COMPACT_ATOMS: atom_id res chain seq x y z
N MET A 1 37.43 -32.61 -35.52
CA MET A 1 36.59 -33.67 -34.93
C MET A 1 36.59 -33.45 -33.42
N SER A 2 36.03 -32.34 -32.95
CA SER A 2 34.65 -32.21 -32.43
C SER A 2 34.51 -32.87 -31.05
N GLU A 3 34.75 -32.09 -30.00
CA GLU A 3 34.42 -32.43 -28.60
C GLU A 3 32.90 -32.67 -28.47
N PRO A 4 32.43 -33.71 -27.77
CA PRO A 4 31.04 -33.79 -27.38
C PRO A 4 30.79 -33.02 -26.07
N ASP A 5 30.02 -31.94 -26.18
CA ASP A 5 29.45 -31.18 -25.06
C ASP A 5 28.79 -32.10 -24.01
N SER A 6 29.45 -32.31 -22.87
CA SER A 6 28.83 -32.93 -21.71
C SER A 6 27.89 -31.92 -21.05
N LYS A 7 26.62 -31.98 -21.44
CA LYS A 7 25.51 -31.22 -20.84
C LYS A 7 25.43 -31.54 -19.33
N ILE A 8 26.02 -30.69 -18.48
CA ILE A 8 25.84 -30.76 -17.03
C ILE A 8 24.39 -30.39 -16.74
N GLN A 9 23.53 -31.40 -16.65
CA GLN A 9 22.20 -31.25 -16.09
C GLN A 9 22.37 -30.93 -14.60
N ASN A 10 22.35 -29.64 -14.26
CA ASN A 10 22.10 -29.21 -12.89
C ASN A 10 20.64 -29.55 -12.57
N LYS A 11 20.36 -30.83 -12.29
CA LYS A 11 19.21 -31.20 -11.48
C LYS A 11 19.45 -30.47 -10.18
N SER A 12 18.78 -29.35 -9.97
CA SER A 12 18.63 -28.77 -8.65
C SER A 12 18.12 -29.91 -7.79
N ALA A 13 19.03 -30.55 -7.05
CA ALA A 13 18.65 -31.54 -6.08
C ALA A 13 17.70 -30.77 -5.17
N ASN A 14 16.40 -31.08 -5.29
CA ASN A 14 15.42 -30.68 -4.30
C ASN A 14 15.94 -31.31 -3.03
N ARG A 15 16.78 -30.55 -2.31
CA ARG A 15 17.31 -30.92 -1.02
C ARG A 15 16.13 -30.79 -0.09
N ALA A 16 15.24 -31.77 -0.16
CA ALA A 16 14.22 -32.07 0.82
C ALA A 16 14.97 -32.54 2.08
N SER A 17 15.77 -31.64 2.66
CA SER A 17 16.41 -31.85 3.93
C SER A 17 15.29 -31.93 4.94
N THR A 18 15.13 -33.08 5.56
CA THR A 18 14.29 -33.28 6.73
C THR A 18 14.82 -32.37 7.84
N ARG A 19 14.32 -31.13 7.87
CA ARG A 19 14.70 -30.15 8.89
C ARG A 19 13.75 -30.36 10.04
N MET A 20 14.29 -30.79 11.18
CA MET A 20 13.56 -30.76 12.44
C MET A 20 13.20 -29.29 12.71
N SER A 21 11.90 -29.03 12.85
CA SER A 21 11.42 -27.70 13.18
C SER A 21 11.55 -27.50 14.68
N THR A 22 12.05 -26.34 15.11
CA THR A 22 12.28 -26.03 16.54
C THR A 22 10.99 -26.07 17.38
N TYR A 23 9.82 -26.06 16.72
CA TYR A 23 8.50 -26.05 17.34
C TYR A 23 7.75 -27.39 17.29
N SER A 24 8.18 -28.34 16.45
CA SER A 24 7.60 -29.68 16.41
C SER A 24 8.68 -30.72 16.11
N ALA A 25 8.74 -31.77 16.94
CA ALA A 25 9.57 -32.95 16.67
C ALA A 25 9.08 -33.75 15.44
N ALA A 26 8.12 -33.21 14.68
CA ALA A 26 7.60 -33.81 13.47
C ALA A 26 8.45 -33.36 12.26
N PRO A 27 9.06 -34.30 11.51
CA PRO A 27 9.84 -33.97 10.32
C PRO A 27 8.92 -33.34 9.25
N THR A 28 9.14 -32.06 8.95
CA THR A 28 8.34 -31.33 7.94
C THR A 28 9.17 -31.06 6.69
N LEU A 29 8.58 -31.31 5.51
CA LEU A 29 9.23 -31.20 4.20
C LEU A 29 9.07 -29.80 3.55
N THR A 30 8.22 -28.93 4.10
CA THR A 30 7.91 -27.63 3.52
C THR A 30 8.16 -26.50 4.54
N PRO A 31 8.86 -25.41 4.18
CA PRO A 31 8.98 -24.24 5.04
C PRO A 31 7.61 -23.55 5.13
N SER A 32 6.99 -23.57 6.31
CA SER A 32 5.76 -22.83 6.55
C SER A 32 6.05 -21.35 6.74
N VAL A 33 5.51 -20.51 5.85
CA VAL A 33 5.51 -19.04 5.94
C VAL A 33 4.20 -18.55 6.61
N ALA A 34 3.42 -19.45 7.22
CA ALA A 34 2.20 -19.07 7.91
C ALA A 34 2.54 -18.32 9.21
N PRO A 35 2.00 -17.12 9.44
CA PRO A 35 2.04 -16.47 10.75
C PRO A 35 1.28 -17.33 11.77
N SER A 36 2.01 -18.06 12.62
CA SER A 36 1.45 -19.01 13.60
C SER A 36 0.97 -18.35 14.91
N HIS A 37 0.59 -17.07 14.88
CA HIS A 37 0.13 -16.33 16.07
C HIS A 37 -1.32 -16.65 16.50
N VAL A 38 -1.98 -17.63 15.87
CA VAL A 38 -3.39 -17.98 16.15
C VAL A 38 -3.59 -19.42 16.65
N SER A 39 -2.54 -20.07 17.17
CA SER A 39 -2.73 -21.31 17.92
C SER A 39 -3.26 -21.00 19.33
N GLY A 40 -4.57 -20.76 19.42
CA GLY A 40 -5.30 -20.94 20.66
C GLY A 40 -5.23 -22.42 21.07
N ALA A 41 -4.86 -22.66 22.33
CA ALA A 41 -4.67 -23.98 22.94
C ALA A 41 -3.32 -24.67 22.68
N SER A 42 -2.27 -24.19 23.35
CA SER A 42 -1.32 -25.11 23.98
C SER A 42 -0.75 -24.46 25.23
N SER A 43 -0.83 -25.17 26.35
CA SER A 43 -0.41 -24.79 27.69
C SER A 43 1.07 -24.41 27.73
N THR A 44 1.37 -23.16 27.44
CA THR A 44 2.71 -22.55 27.53
C THR A 44 2.92 -21.81 28.87
N ALA A 45 2.15 -22.17 29.90
CA ALA A 45 2.15 -21.52 31.20
C ALA A 45 3.51 -21.57 31.95
N GLY A 46 4.47 -22.36 31.47
CA GLY A 46 5.83 -22.44 32.02
C GLY A 46 6.95 -22.45 30.96
N ASP A 47 6.66 -22.18 29.68
CA ASP A 47 7.70 -22.15 28.66
C ASP A 47 8.44 -20.79 28.70
N PRO A 48 9.76 -20.75 28.94
CA PRO A 48 10.53 -19.51 28.96
C PRO A 48 10.40 -18.72 27.64
N LYS A 49 10.20 -19.40 26.50
CA LYS A 49 10.00 -18.73 25.21
C LYS A 49 8.65 -18.01 25.12
N ALA A 50 7.61 -18.56 25.73
CA ALA A 50 6.32 -17.88 25.83
C ALA A 50 6.36 -16.70 26.79
N GLN A 51 7.21 -16.75 27.83
CA GLN A 51 7.44 -15.62 28.73
C GLN A 51 8.18 -14.47 28.03
N GLU A 52 9.21 -14.77 27.24
CA GLU A 52 9.91 -13.77 26.42
C GLU A 52 8.94 -13.06 25.46
N ILE A 53 8.10 -13.81 24.73
CA ILE A 53 7.11 -13.24 23.80
C ILE A 53 6.11 -12.33 24.53
N LYS A 54 5.64 -12.74 25.72
CA LYS A 54 4.76 -11.90 26.56
C LYS A 54 5.45 -10.62 27.00
N ALA A 55 6.72 -10.68 27.38
CA ALA A 55 7.50 -9.51 27.79
C ALA A 55 7.69 -8.52 26.63
N TRP A 56 7.93 -9.03 25.42
CA TRP A 56 8.07 -8.20 24.22
C TRP A 56 6.75 -7.52 23.85
N ASN A 57 5.64 -8.26 23.84
CA ASN A 57 4.31 -7.69 23.59
C ASN A 57 3.95 -6.60 24.61
N ALA A 58 4.22 -6.83 25.90
CA ALA A 58 4.03 -5.84 26.94
C ALA A 58 4.93 -4.60 26.77
N GLY A 59 6.12 -4.78 26.19
CA GLY A 59 6.99 -3.66 25.79
C GLY A 59 6.36 -2.86 24.66
N PHE A 60 5.99 -3.50 23.55
CA PHE A 60 5.38 -2.84 22.40
C PHE A 60 4.09 -2.09 22.75
N GLU A 61 3.23 -2.65 23.60
CA GLU A 61 2.01 -1.99 24.07
C GLU A 61 2.27 -0.75 24.96
N ARG A 62 3.44 -0.63 25.58
CA ARG A 62 3.83 0.61 26.29
C ARG A 62 4.45 1.64 25.35
N LEU A 63 5.11 1.17 24.29
CA LEU A 63 5.72 2.03 23.27
C LEU A 63 4.68 2.57 22.27
N GLU A 64 3.49 1.97 22.17
CA GLU A 64 2.45 2.45 21.28
C GLU A 64 1.81 3.76 21.80
N ASP A 65 1.89 4.82 21.01
CA ASP A 65 1.19 6.07 21.31
C ASP A 65 -0.26 5.99 20.84
N LYS A 66 -1.14 5.50 21.73
CA LYS A 66 -2.60 5.40 21.52
C LYS A 66 -3.26 6.75 21.27
N ARG A 67 -2.63 7.86 21.68
CA ARG A 67 -3.17 9.19 21.49
C ARG A 67 -2.91 9.66 20.06
N LEU A 68 -1.72 9.39 19.54
CA LEU A 68 -1.34 9.71 18.17
C LEU A 68 -2.13 8.89 17.14
N SER A 69 -2.41 7.62 17.42
CA SER A 69 -3.25 6.80 16.54
C SER A 69 -4.68 7.34 16.42
N ARG A 70 -5.25 7.85 17.52
CA ARG A 70 -6.59 8.49 17.54
C ARG A 70 -6.62 9.86 16.84
N GLN A 71 -5.49 10.57 16.80
CA GLN A 71 -5.38 11.85 16.12
C GLN A 71 -5.23 11.71 14.61
N ARG A 72 -4.67 10.60 14.15
CA ARG A 72 -4.55 10.33 12.71
C ARG A 72 -5.91 9.88 12.19
N TYR A 73 -6.61 10.82 11.58
CA TYR A 73 -7.80 10.52 10.81
C TYR A 73 -7.39 9.84 9.50
N THR A 74 -7.88 8.61 9.30
CA THR A 74 -7.75 7.88 8.04
C THR A 74 -9.14 7.80 7.43
N PRO A 75 -9.41 8.51 6.32
CA PRO A 75 -10.73 8.49 5.72
C PRO A 75 -11.08 7.09 5.21
N THR A 76 -12.35 6.71 5.35
CA THR A 76 -12.87 5.50 4.73
C THR A 76 -12.89 5.64 3.21
N GLU A 77 -12.98 4.51 2.50
CA GLU A 77 -13.06 4.52 1.03
C GLU A 77 -14.24 5.37 0.52
N GLU A 78 -15.41 5.21 1.14
CA GLU A 78 -16.60 6.03 0.83
C GLU A 78 -16.36 7.53 1.04
N GLN A 79 -15.62 7.91 2.09
CA GLN A 79 -15.28 9.32 2.35
C GLN A 79 -14.33 9.86 1.27
N ASN A 80 -13.35 9.07 0.84
CA ASN A 80 -12.48 9.44 -0.28
C ASN A 80 -13.28 9.62 -1.58
N ASP A 81 -14.23 8.74 -1.87
CA ASP A 81 -15.08 8.87 -3.05
C ASP A 81 -15.94 10.13 -3.03
N ASN A 82 -16.49 10.48 -1.86
CA ASN A 82 -17.25 11.71 -1.68
C ASN A 82 -16.36 12.95 -1.86
N LEU A 83 -15.14 12.95 -1.33
CA LEU A 83 -14.17 14.01 -1.54
C LEU A 83 -13.79 14.14 -3.02
N ASN A 84 -13.60 13.02 -3.72
CA ASN A 84 -13.31 12.99 -5.15
C ASN A 84 -14.47 13.59 -5.98
N LYS A 85 -15.71 13.22 -5.68
CA LYS A 85 -16.91 13.80 -6.32
C LYS A 85 -17.00 15.31 -6.10
N LEU A 86 -16.81 15.78 -4.86
CA LEU A 86 -16.81 17.21 -4.54
C LEU A 86 -15.69 17.96 -5.28
N ALA A 87 -14.49 17.38 -5.31
CA ALA A 87 -13.35 17.98 -6.02
C ALA A 87 -13.59 18.06 -7.54
N LEU A 88 -14.20 17.04 -8.13
CA LEU A 88 -14.58 17.06 -9.56
C LEU A 88 -15.65 18.12 -9.85
N GLY A 89 -16.68 18.21 -9.01
CA GLY A 89 -17.71 19.25 -9.13
C GLY A 89 -17.13 20.66 -9.06
N ALA A 90 -16.26 20.92 -8.07
CA ALA A 90 -15.59 22.21 -7.94
C ALA A 90 -14.67 22.53 -9.13
N LYS A 91 -13.97 21.54 -9.68
CA LYS A 91 -13.15 21.71 -10.90
C LYS A 91 -14.02 22.07 -12.11
N LEU A 92 -15.15 21.40 -12.28
CA LEU A 92 -16.11 21.69 -13.35
C LEU A 92 -16.62 23.12 -13.21
N ASP A 93 -17.10 23.50 -12.03
CA ASP A 93 -17.64 24.83 -11.78
C ASP A 93 -16.60 25.95 -12.05
N ARG A 94 -15.36 25.73 -11.61
CA ARG A 94 -14.23 26.62 -11.92
C ARG A 94 -13.94 26.72 -13.42
N ALA A 95 -13.97 25.59 -14.14
CA ALA A 95 -13.73 25.56 -15.57
C ALA A 95 -14.86 26.27 -16.34
N LEU A 96 -16.11 26.02 -15.94
CA LEU A 96 -17.29 26.66 -16.50
C LEU A 96 -17.27 28.16 -16.25
N SER A 97 -16.97 28.61 -15.03
CA SER A 97 -16.82 30.04 -14.69
C SER A 97 -15.80 30.75 -15.59
N ARG A 98 -14.66 30.10 -15.87
CA ARG A 98 -13.65 30.65 -16.79
C ARG A 98 -14.14 30.74 -18.23
N ARG A 99 -14.90 29.74 -18.68
CA ARG A 99 -15.44 29.73 -20.04
C ARG A 99 -16.56 30.78 -20.17
N MET A 100 -17.49 30.82 -19.23
CA MET A 100 -18.63 31.74 -19.22
C MET A 100 -18.21 33.21 -19.04
N SER A 101 -17.03 33.48 -18.49
CA SER A 101 -16.47 34.82 -18.46
C SER A 101 -16.09 35.30 -19.87
N GLY A 102 -16.72 36.39 -20.32
CA GLY A 102 -16.37 37.06 -21.59
C GLY A 102 -16.89 36.38 -22.87
N GLN A 103 -17.74 35.34 -22.73
CA GLN A 103 -18.46 34.75 -23.87
C GLN A 103 -19.63 35.60 -24.36
N ASP A 104 -20.14 36.51 -23.53
CA ASP A 104 -21.25 37.38 -23.90
C ASP A 104 -20.82 38.38 -24.98
N ALA A 105 -21.65 38.56 -26.00
CA ALA A 105 -21.37 39.47 -27.09
C ALA A 105 -21.37 40.92 -26.58
N VAL A 106 -20.20 41.55 -26.56
CA VAL A 106 -20.05 42.98 -26.26
C VAL A 106 -20.01 43.77 -27.56
N PHE A 107 -21.10 44.50 -27.85
CA PHE A 107 -21.11 45.42 -28.98
C PHE A 107 -20.11 46.56 -28.73
N ARG A 108 -19.09 46.65 -29.59
CA ARG A 108 -18.11 47.73 -29.56
C ARG A 108 -18.28 48.63 -30.80
N PRO A 109 -18.25 49.96 -30.65
CA PRO A 109 -18.32 50.86 -31.78
C PRO A 109 -17.10 50.66 -32.68
N LYS A 110 -17.33 50.58 -34.00
CA LYS A 110 -16.27 50.41 -35.00
C LYS A 110 -15.50 51.72 -35.13
N VAL A 111 -14.20 51.72 -34.84
CA VAL A 111 -13.32 52.88 -35.08
C VAL A 111 -12.80 52.79 -36.52
N ILE A 112 -13.32 53.64 -37.39
CA ILE A 112 -12.84 53.77 -38.78
C ILE A 112 -11.61 54.68 -38.73
N LYS A 113 -10.42 54.11 -38.97
CA LYS A 113 -9.20 54.89 -39.13
C LYS A 113 -9.10 55.32 -40.58
N GLU A 114 -9.56 56.53 -40.91
CA GLU A 114 -9.25 57.11 -42.21
C GLU A 114 -7.76 57.44 -42.27
N LYS A 115 -7.08 56.87 -43.27
CA LYS A 115 -5.66 57.08 -43.53
C LYS A 115 -5.53 58.45 -44.20
N ILE A 116 -5.13 59.47 -43.43
CA ILE A 116 -4.76 60.78 -43.99
C ILE A 116 -3.38 60.61 -44.62
N GLU A 117 -3.34 60.50 -45.95
CA GLU A 117 -2.11 60.56 -46.75
C GLU A 117 -1.66 62.02 -46.84
N ALA A 118 -0.37 62.24 -46.56
CA ALA A 118 0.32 63.52 -46.66
C ALA A 118 0.94 63.71 -48.04
#